data_AF-A0A1H3ITU2-F1
#
_entry.id   AF-A0A1H3ITU2-F1
#
_cell.length_a   1.000
_cell.length_b   1.000
_cell.length_c   1.000
_cell.angle_alpha   90.00
_cell.angle_beta   90.00
_cell.angle_gamma   90.00
#
_symmetry.space_group_name_H-M   'P 1'
#
loop_
_entity.id
_entity.type
_entity.pdbx_description
1 polymer ?
#
loop_
_entity_poly.entity_id
_entity_poly.type
_entity_poly.pdbx_seq_one_letter_code
_entity_poly.pdbx_strand_id
1 'polypeptide(L)'
;MVISFVSRPPAPDLYPPQLPELVVHQLPTDAAEAARLNQLAQLVTASLPLSDLRDLAPAIRGLFPPPAYLVGCGGAHIWLHRTGESQRLALVR
;
A
#
# COMPACT_ATOMS: atom_id res chain seq x y z
N MET A 1 14.08 5.40 23.65
CA MET A 1 14.22 6.25 22.46
C MET A 1 13.04 5.94 21.53
N VAL A 2 11.95 6.70 21.66
CA VAL A 2 10.76 6.53 20.83
C VAL A 2 10.97 7.39 19.60
N ILE A 3 11.16 6.78 18.44
CA ILE A 3 11.30 7.51 17.18
C ILE A 3 9.89 7.91 16.76
N SER A 4 9.42 9.06 17.24
CA SER A 4 8.20 9.67 16.75
C SER A 4 8.45 10.12 15.32
N PHE A 5 7.97 9.34 14.35
CA PHE A 5 7.78 9.83 12.99
C PHE A 5 6.68 10.89 13.04
N VAL A 6 7.06 12.14 13.24
CA VAL A 6 6.19 13.27 12.92
C VAL A 6 5.95 13.16 11.42
N SER A 7 4.73 12.78 11.03
CA SER A 7 4.26 12.92 9.65
C SER A 7 4.42 14.39 9.29
N ARG A 8 5.53 14.70 8.59
CA ARG A 8 5.77 16.02 8.01
C ARG A 8 4.57 16.34 7.12
N PRO A 9 3.93 17.52 7.24
CA PRO A 9 2.88 17.90 6.30
C PRO A 9 3.46 17.83 4.88
N PRO A 10 2.72 17.28 3.90
CA PRO A 10 3.20 17.22 2.53
C PRO A 10 3.52 18.65 2.12
N ALA A 11 4.79 18.94 1.81
CA ALA A 11 5.17 20.19 1.17
C ALA A 11 4.80 20.01 -0.31
N PRO A 12 3.69 20.62 -0.80
CA PRO A 12 3.18 20.35 -2.15
C PRO A 12 4.17 20.78 -3.24
N ASP A 13 5.12 21.65 -2.90
CA ASP A 13 6.20 22.12 -3.79
C ASP A 13 7.33 21.08 -3.97
N LEU A 14 7.50 20.15 -3.01
CA LEU A 14 8.57 19.14 -3.03
C LEU A 14 8.11 17.75 -3.50
N TYR A 15 6.81 17.48 -3.40
CA TYR A 15 6.20 16.20 -3.80
C TYR A 15 4.97 16.50 -4.66
N PRO A 16 5.13 16.63 -6.00
CA PRO A 16 3.98 16.78 -6.87
C PRO A 16 3.05 15.58 -6.66
N PRO A 17 1.72 15.80 -6.65
CA PRO A 17 0.78 14.73 -6.37
C PRO A 17 0.94 13.60 -7.38
N GLN A 18 1.18 12.39 -6.87
CA GLN A 18 1.46 11.22 -7.68
C GLN A 18 0.18 10.40 -7.82
N LEU A 19 -0.06 9.90 -9.03
CA LEU A 19 -1.14 8.96 -9.25
C LEU A 19 -0.70 7.61 -8.67
N PRO A 20 -1.43 7.06 -7.69
CA PRO A 20 -1.08 5.76 -7.14
C PRO A 20 -1.11 4.70 -8.24
N GLU A 21 -0.10 3.86 -8.28
CA GLU A 21 0.06 2.73 -9.19
C GLU A 21 0.24 1.44 -8.37
N LEU A 22 -0.54 0.41 -8.70
CA LEU A 22 -0.42 -0.92 -8.11
C LEU A 22 0.49 -1.80 -8.97
N VAL A 23 1.57 -2.26 -8.38
CA VAL A 23 2.49 -3.25 -8.97
C VAL A 23 2.33 -4.57 -8.23
N VAL A 24 1.79 -5.58 -8.91
CA VAL A 24 1.66 -6.94 -8.37
C VAL A 24 2.91 -7.74 -8.73
N HIS A 25 3.61 -8.24 -7.71
CA HIS A 25 4.86 -9.00 -7.88
C HIS A 25 4.66 -10.51 -7.81
N GLN A 26 3.61 -10.97 -7.10
CA GLN A 26 3.26 -12.38 -7.02
C GLN A 26 1.83 -12.61 -7.49
N LEU A 27 1.61 -13.73 -8.17
CA LEU A 27 0.28 -14.21 -8.50
C LEU A 27 -0.49 -14.55 -7.22
N PRO A 28 -1.81 -14.28 -7.18
CA PRO A 28 -2.63 -14.67 -6.05
C PRO A 28 -2.64 -16.18 -5.86
N THR A 29 -2.57 -16.64 -4.62
CA THR A 29 -2.59 -18.07 -4.28
C THR A 29 -4.01 -18.65 -4.34
N ASP A 30 -5.03 -17.82 -4.09
CA ASP A 30 -6.42 -18.25 -4.03
C ASP A 30 -7.36 -17.18 -4.63
N ALA A 31 -8.57 -17.59 -5.01
CA ALA A 31 -9.61 -16.71 -5.52
C ALA A 31 -9.96 -15.57 -4.54
N ALA A 32 -9.93 -15.83 -3.23
CA ALA A 32 -10.16 -14.78 -2.23
C ALA A 32 -9.05 -13.72 -2.18
N GLU A 33 -7.80 -14.12 -2.46
CA GLU A 33 -6.68 -13.18 -2.56
C GLU A 33 -6.74 -12.40 -3.89
N ALA A 34 -7.10 -13.07 -4.98
CA ALA A 34 -7.33 -12.43 -6.27
C ALA A 34 -8.44 -11.36 -6.18
N ALA A 35 -9.54 -11.66 -5.49
CA ALA A 35 -10.61 -10.68 -5.24
C ALA A 35 -10.11 -9.46 -4.46
N ARG A 36 -9.29 -9.67 -3.43
CA ARG A 36 -8.70 -8.58 -2.64
C ARG A 36 -7.71 -7.73 -3.43
N LEU A 37 -6.89 -8.36 -4.29
CA LEU A 37 -6.00 -7.63 -5.20
C LEU A 37 -6.79 -6.82 -6.23
N ASN A 38 -7.92 -7.34 -6.74
CA ASN A 38 -8.82 -6.59 -7.61
C ASN A 38 -9.46 -5.40 -6.88
N GLN A 39 -9.90 -5.57 -5.63
CA GLN A 39 -10.40 -4.45 -4.82
C GLN A 39 -9.31 -3.40 -4.58
N LEU A 40 -8.06 -3.81 -4.34
CA LEU A 40 -6.93 -2.90 -4.21
C LEU A 40 -6.67 -2.13 -5.51
N ALA A 41 -6.70 -2.82 -6.66
CA ALA A 41 -6.54 -2.19 -7.97
C ALA A 41 -7.64 -1.15 -8.24
N GLN A 42 -8.89 -1.47 -7.90
CA GLN A 42 -10.01 -0.54 -8.01
C GLN A 42 -9.84 0.68 -7.10
N LEU A 43 -9.40 0.46 -5.86
CA LEU A 43 -9.15 1.53 -4.90
C LEU A 43 -8.05 2.47 -5.40
N VAL A 44 -6.95 1.91 -5.91
CA VAL A 44 -5.85 2.68 -6.51
C VAL A 44 -6.32 3.44 -7.76
N THR A 45 -7.09 2.80 -8.65
CA THR A 45 -7.58 3.43 -9.88
C THR A 45 -8.60 4.55 -9.61
N ALA A 46 -9.44 4.38 -8.58
CA ALA A 46 -10.42 5.37 -8.16
C ALA A 46 -9.81 6.50 -7.31
N SER A 47 -8.55 6.36 -6.89
CA SER A 47 -7.87 7.37 -6.10
C SER A 47 -7.46 8.55 -6.96
N LEU A 48 -7.78 9.75 -6.48
CA LEU A 48 -7.21 10.98 -7.03
C LEU A 48 -5.69 11.01 -6.80
N PRO A 49 -4.94 11.84 -7.54
CA PRO A 49 -3.52 12.06 -7.27
C PRO A 49 -3.30 12.41 -5.79
N LEU A 50 -2.48 11.63 -5.11
CA LEU A 50 -2.22 11.78 -3.69
C LEU A 50 -0.88 12.49 -3.47
N SER A 51 -0.86 13.44 -2.55
CA SER A 51 0.39 14.04 -2.08
C SER A 51 1.17 13.09 -1.16
N ASP A 52 0.48 12.16 -0.50
CA ASP A 52 1.08 11.10 0.31
C ASP A 52 0.36 9.78 0.11
N LEU A 53 1.05 8.81 -0.50
CA LEU A 53 0.50 7.49 -0.78
C LEU A 53 0.20 6.70 0.50
N ARG A 54 0.82 7.06 1.63
CA ARG A 54 0.60 6.40 2.93
C ARG A 54 -0.81 6.58 3.46
N ASP A 55 -1.57 7.56 2.94
CA ASP A 55 -2.98 7.74 3.28
C ASP A 55 -3.85 6.56 2.81
N LEU A 56 -3.38 5.76 1.85
CA LEU A 56 -4.05 4.52 1.44
C LEU A 56 -3.80 3.36 2.41
N ALA A 57 -2.76 3.42 3.26
CA ALA A 57 -2.35 2.30 4.11
C ALA A 57 -3.44 1.77 5.05
N PRO A 58 -4.29 2.61 5.68
CA PRO A 58 -5.41 2.12 6.49
C PRO A 58 -6.41 1.30 5.67
N ALA A 59 -6.75 1.75 4.46
CA ALA A 59 -7.68 1.03 3.59
C ALA A 59 -7.09 -0.29 3.09
N ILE A 60 -5.79 -0.30 2.74
CA ILE A 60 -5.07 -1.51 2.32
C ILE A 60 -5.01 -2.53 3.48
N ARG A 61 -4.76 -2.08 4.71
CA ARG A 61 -4.81 -2.95 5.91
C ARG A 61 -6.19 -3.55 6.17
N GLY A 62 -7.26 -2.85 5.79
CA GLY A 62 -8.62 -3.38 5.83
C GLY A 62 -8.83 -4.53 4.85
N LEU A 63 -8.25 -4.45 3.64
CA LEU A 63 -8.32 -5.51 2.64
C LEU A 63 -7.39 -6.69 2.97
N PHE A 64 -6.23 -6.41 3.57
CA PHE A 64 -5.20 -7.38 3.91
C PHE A 64 -4.91 -7.38 5.41
N PRO A 65 -5.80 -7.98 6.23
CA PRO A 65 -5.65 -7.95 7.68
C PRO A 65 -4.53 -8.90 8.16
N PRO A 66 -3.82 -8.54 9.23
CA PRO A 66 -3.00 -9.48 9.98
C PRO A 66 -3.88 -10.57 10.63
N PRO A 67 -3.35 -11.77 10.90
CA PRO A 67 -1.94 -12.16 10.77
C PRO A 67 -1.58 -12.72 9.40
N ALA A 68 -2.49 -12.81 8.44
CA ALA A 68 -2.22 -13.43 7.13
C ALA A 68 -1.32 -12.58 6.22
N TYR A 69 -1.39 -11.25 6.39
CA TYR A 69 -0.65 -10.29 5.59
C TYR A 69 0.06 -9.26 6.44
N LEU A 70 1.20 -8.80 5.94
CA LEU A 70 1.98 -7.70 6.49
C LEU A 70 1.93 -6.53 5.52
N VAL A 71 1.35 -5.42 5.98
CA VAL A 71 1.27 -4.15 5.23
C VAL A 71 2.16 -3.13 5.90
N GLY A 72 3.25 -2.77 5.21
CA GLY A 72 4.20 -1.77 5.69
C GLY A 72 4.27 -0.56 4.78
N CYS A 73 4.69 0.57 5.36
CA CYS A 73 4.86 1.83 4.66
C CYS A 73 6.34 2.21 4.73
N GLY A 74 6.96 2.50 3.59
CA GLY A 74 8.35 2.91 3.50
C GLY A 74 8.52 4.07 2.53
N GLY A 75 8.86 5.25 3.03
CA GLY A 75 8.89 6.47 2.22
C GLY A 75 7.52 6.79 1.64
N ALA A 76 7.46 7.05 0.32
CA ALA A 76 6.23 7.27 -0.43
C ALA A 76 5.60 5.98 -0.99
N HIS A 77 6.00 4.79 -0.52
CA HIS A 77 5.46 3.53 -1.06
C HIS A 77 4.83 2.66 0.04
N ILE A 78 3.84 1.86 -0.36
CA ILE A 78 3.22 0.84 0.50
C ILE A 78 3.55 -0.53 -0.06
N TRP A 79 4.10 -1.40 0.77
CA TRP A 79 4.41 -2.77 0.41
C TRP A 79 3.50 -3.75 1.14
N LEU A 80 3.21 -4.86 0.47
CA LEU A 80 2.37 -5.95 0.97
C LEU A 80 3.16 -7.25 0.89
N HIS A 81 3.17 -8.02 1.97
CA HIS A 81 3.75 -9.37 2.02
C HIS A 81 2.73 -10.34 2.62
N ARG A 82 2.81 -11.60 2.21
CA ARG A 82 2.16 -12.69 2.94
C ARG A 82 2.99 -13.04 4.16
N THR A 83 2.34 -13.39 5.26
CA THR A 83 3.05 -13.81 6.46
C THR A 83 3.75 -15.15 6.22
N GLY A 84 5.05 -15.20 6.49
CA GLY A 84 5.90 -16.37 6.22
C GLY A 84 6.60 -16.33 4.86
N GLU A 85 6.28 -15.36 4.00
CA GLU A 85 6.92 -15.15 2.70
C GLU A 85 7.91 -13.98 2.76
N SER A 86 9.10 -14.17 2.20
CA SER A 86 10.09 -13.09 2.10
C SER A 86 9.82 -12.14 0.93
N GLN A 87 9.08 -12.60 -0.07
CA GLN A 87 8.76 -11.84 -1.26
C GLN A 87 7.53 -10.94 -1.05
N ARG A 88 7.52 -9.82 -1.79
CA ARG A 88 6.39 -8.88 -1.81
C ARG A 88 5.28 -9.47 -2.68
N LEU A 89 4.06 -9.46 -2.17
CA LEU A 89 2.87 -9.76 -2.96
C LEU A 89 2.58 -8.61 -3.92
N ALA A 90 2.57 -7.38 -3.41
CA ALA A 90 2.31 -6.18 -4.18
C ALA A 90 2.99 -4.94 -3.58
N LEU A 91 3.12 -3.90 -4.40
CA LEU A 91 3.64 -2.58 -4.06
C LEU A 91 2.69 -1.52 -4.62
N VAL A 92 2.37 -0.50 -3.82
CA VAL A 92 1.69 0.72 -4.28
C VAL A 92 2.71 1.85 -4.26
N ARG A 93 2.85 2.55 -5.39
CA ARG A 93 3.81 3.64 -5.61
C ARG A 93 3.24 4.79 -6.42
#